data_AF-A0A2H1K4M4-F1
#
_entry.id   AF-A0A2H1K4M4-F1
#
_cell.length_a   1.000
_cell.length_b   1.000
_cell.length_c   1.000
_cell.angle_alpha   90.00
_cell.angle_beta   90.00
_cell.angle_gamma   90.00
#
_symmetry.space_group_name_H-M   'P 1'
#
loop_
_entity.id
_entity.type
_entity.pdbx_description
1 polymer ?
#
loop_
_entity_poly.entity_id
_entity_poly.type
_entity_poly.pdbx_seq_one_letter_code
_entity_poly.pdbx_strand_id
1 'polypeptide(L)'
;MTSFGDLAKDDRTARILVSMLAEPDDAVTGRLLSRLGGAETLGVLEGEGKVPDLDRVDAQVWRDRLSAVSRPDELAERLRRIERDGIGVLVPGDRHWPSAVGGLGDRAPFVLWTRGADSFLSRPLSDLVTITGSRAATSYGEHVATDFAT
;
A
#
# COMPACT_ATOMS: atom_id res chain seq x y z
N MET A 1 -19.60 12.00 13.98
CA MET A 1 -18.50 11.02 14.03
C MET A 1 -18.14 10.74 12.58
N THR A 2 -16.93 11.07 12.16
CA THR A 2 -16.47 10.84 10.78
C THR A 2 -16.38 9.34 10.53
N SER A 3 -17.03 8.81 9.49
CA SER A 3 -16.88 7.41 9.07
C SER A 3 -15.77 7.29 8.01
N PHE A 4 -15.21 6.09 7.81
CA PHE A 4 -14.30 5.82 6.69
C PHE A 4 -14.95 6.11 5.34
N GLY A 5 -16.27 5.91 5.21
CA GLY A 5 -17.05 6.28 4.03
C GLY A 5 -17.04 7.78 3.72
N ASP A 6 -17.01 8.66 4.74
CA ASP A 6 -16.91 10.12 4.54
C ASP A 6 -15.53 10.53 3.99
N LEU A 7 -14.49 9.78 4.34
CA LEU A 7 -13.12 9.99 3.91
C LEU A 7 -12.85 9.37 2.54
N ALA A 8 -13.47 8.23 2.23
CA ALA A 8 -13.27 7.43 1.03
C ALA A 8 -14.15 7.88 -0.15
N LYS A 9 -13.93 9.10 -0.65
CA LYS A 9 -14.74 9.68 -1.76
C LYS A 9 -14.57 8.97 -3.10
N ASP A 10 -13.44 8.28 -3.28
CA ASP A 10 -13.11 7.51 -4.48
C ASP A 10 -12.24 6.28 -4.14
N ASP A 11 -12.05 5.40 -5.12
CA ASP A 11 -11.25 4.16 -4.98
C ASP A 11 -9.82 4.45 -4.52
N ARG A 12 -9.23 5.54 -5.04
CA ARG A 12 -7.88 5.97 -4.71
C ARG A 12 -7.74 6.31 -3.22
N THR A 13 -8.60 7.19 -2.73
CA THR A 13 -8.60 7.60 -1.32
C THR A 13 -8.91 6.42 -0.43
N ALA A 14 -9.82 5.53 -0.85
CA ALA A 14 -10.11 4.32 -0.12
C ALA A 14 -8.88 3.39 0.01
N ARG A 15 -8.14 3.13 -1.07
CA ARG A 15 -6.89 2.35 -1.04
C ARG A 15 -5.84 2.99 -0.13
N ILE A 16 -5.75 4.32 -0.15
CA ILE A 16 -4.87 5.07 0.73
C ILE A 16 -5.24 4.82 2.20
N LEU A 17 -6.52 4.97 2.56
CA LEU A 17 -6.99 4.73 3.92
C LEU A 17 -6.71 3.28 4.35
N VAL A 18 -7.01 2.31 3.49
CA VAL A 18 -6.71 0.89 3.75
C VAL A 18 -5.23 0.67 3.98
N SER A 19 -4.34 1.32 3.24
CA SER A 19 -2.88 1.20 3.44
C SER A 19 -2.36 1.77 4.76
N MET A 20 -3.14 2.61 5.43
CA MET A 20 -2.83 3.13 6.75
C MET A 20 -3.45 2.31 7.90
N LEU A 21 -4.37 1.40 7.57
CA LEU A 21 -5.08 0.54 8.52
C LEU A 21 -4.52 -0.89 8.51
N ALA A 22 -4.23 -1.43 7.32
CA ALA A 22 -3.75 -2.79 7.15
C ALA A 22 -2.22 -2.84 7.17
N GLU A 23 -1.69 -3.95 7.68
CA GLU A 23 -0.27 -4.27 7.57
C GLU A 23 0.13 -4.38 6.08
N PRO A 24 1.35 -3.94 5.70
CA PRO A 24 1.88 -4.20 4.38
C PRO A 24 1.94 -5.72 4.14
N ASP A 25 1.73 -6.15 2.90
CA ASP A 25 1.74 -7.59 2.51
C ASP A 25 0.55 -8.43 3.06
N ASP A 26 -0.50 -7.82 3.62
CA ASP A 26 -1.69 -8.55 4.04
C ASP A 26 -2.49 -9.09 2.85
N ALA A 27 -2.33 -10.39 2.57
CA ALA A 27 -2.92 -11.04 1.40
C ALA A 27 -4.46 -11.06 1.40
N VAL A 28 -5.10 -11.06 2.58
CA VAL A 28 -6.57 -11.01 2.67
C VAL A 28 -7.08 -9.66 2.20
N THR A 29 -6.53 -8.58 2.75
CA THR A 29 -6.86 -7.21 2.34
C THR A 29 -6.54 -6.97 0.87
N GLY A 30 -5.39 -7.44 0.39
CA GLY A 30 -4.99 -7.30 -1.01
C GLY A 30 -5.94 -8.01 -1.98
N ARG A 31 -6.41 -9.21 -1.63
CA ARG A 31 -7.44 -9.93 -2.40
C ARG A 31 -8.78 -9.18 -2.40
N LEU A 32 -9.22 -8.66 -1.26
CA LEU A 32 -10.47 -7.90 -1.19
C LEU A 32 -10.37 -6.63 -2.04
N LEU A 33 -9.24 -5.91 -1.98
CA LEU A 33 -8.99 -4.74 -2.80
C LEU A 33 -8.90 -5.02 -4.30
N SER A 34 -8.37 -6.18 -4.69
CA SER A 34 -8.29 -6.57 -6.11
C SER A 34 -9.67 -6.95 -6.66
N ARG A 35 -10.54 -7.53 -5.82
CA ARG A 35 -11.86 -8.02 -6.22
C ARG A 35 -12.97 -6.96 -6.13
N LEU A 36 -12.96 -6.15 -5.08
CA LEU A 36 -14.04 -5.20 -4.73
C LEU A 36 -13.65 -3.74 -5.00
N GLY A 37 -12.35 -3.45 -5.11
CA GLY A 37 -11.85 -2.09 -5.02
C GLY A 37 -11.83 -1.56 -3.57
N GLY A 38 -11.27 -0.37 -3.40
CA GLY A 38 -11.04 0.26 -2.11
C GLY A 38 -12.34 0.64 -1.40
N ALA A 39 -13.27 1.30 -2.10
CA ALA A 39 -14.47 1.85 -1.47
C ALA A 39 -15.37 0.73 -0.89
N GLU A 40 -15.58 -0.33 -1.66
CA GLU A 40 -16.37 -1.48 -1.20
C GLU A 40 -15.64 -2.28 -0.12
N THR A 41 -14.29 -2.40 -0.20
CA THR A 41 -13.50 -3.02 0.88
C THR A 41 -13.68 -2.29 2.22
N LEU A 42 -13.68 -0.95 2.21
CA LEU A 42 -13.96 -0.15 3.42
C LEU A 42 -15.41 -0.32 3.89
N GLY A 43 -16.38 -0.39 2.98
CA GLY A 43 -17.77 -0.66 3.35
C GLY A 43 -17.95 -2.01 4.05
N VAL A 44 -17.25 -3.05 3.57
CA VAL A 44 -17.26 -4.39 4.18
C VAL A 44 -16.50 -4.41 5.53
N LEU A 45 -15.48 -3.56 5.68
CA LEU A 45 -14.76 -3.36 6.94
C LEU A 45 -15.67 -2.70 8.01
N GLU A 46 -16.45 -1.69 7.64
CA GLU A 46 -17.36 -0.98 8.56
C GLU A 46 -18.64 -1.76 8.89
N GLY A 47 -19.10 -2.62 7.99
CA GLY A 47 -20.34 -3.37 8.14
C GLY A 47 -20.19 -4.71 8.87
N GLU A 48 -21.32 -5.29 9.29
CA GLU A 48 -21.40 -6.63 9.89
C GLU A 48 -21.69 -7.75 8.85
N GLY A 49 -21.68 -7.40 7.56
CA GLY A 49 -22.07 -8.27 6.46
C GLY A 49 -21.10 -9.43 6.19
N LYS A 50 -21.39 -10.22 5.15
CA LYS A 50 -20.47 -11.25 4.68
C LYS A 50 -19.26 -10.61 3.99
N VAL A 51 -18.06 -11.02 4.38
CA VAL A 51 -16.83 -10.67 3.65
C VAL A 51 -16.60 -11.72 2.57
N PRO A 52 -16.35 -11.34 1.31
CA PRO A 52 -16.05 -12.30 0.25
C PRO A 52 -14.88 -13.21 0.61
N ASP A 53 -15.02 -14.50 0.29
CA ASP A 53 -14.01 -15.55 0.48
C ASP A 53 -13.52 -15.79 1.92
N LEU A 54 -14.16 -15.17 2.92
CA LEU A 54 -13.92 -15.43 4.34
C LEU A 54 -15.16 -16.05 4.98
N ASP A 55 -14.94 -16.94 5.94
CA ASP A 55 -16.00 -17.35 6.84
C ASP A 55 -16.29 -16.26 7.89
N ARG A 56 -17.30 -16.47 8.74
CA ARG A 56 -17.72 -15.47 9.72
C ARG A 56 -16.62 -15.16 10.75
N VAL A 57 -15.83 -16.15 11.15
CA VAL A 57 -14.79 -15.99 12.17
C VAL A 57 -13.61 -15.23 11.59
N ASP A 58 -13.13 -15.65 10.43
CA ASP A 58 -12.01 -14.99 9.73
C ASP A 58 -12.37 -13.55 9.34
N ALA A 59 -13.60 -13.32 8.91
CA ALA A 59 -14.12 -11.98 8.65
C ALA A 59 -14.05 -11.08 9.89
N GLN A 60 -14.43 -11.61 11.07
CA GLN A 60 -14.37 -10.85 12.31
C GLN A 60 -12.92 -10.55 12.71
N VAL A 61 -12.03 -11.55 12.64
CA VAL A 61 -10.60 -11.38 12.94
C VAL A 61 -9.97 -10.33 12.03
N TRP A 62 -10.29 -10.34 10.74
CA TRP A 62 -9.82 -9.33 9.79
C TRP A 62 -10.29 -7.91 10.16
N ARG A 63 -11.58 -7.74 10.48
CA ARG A 63 -12.11 -6.44 10.93
C ARG A 63 -11.46 -5.95 12.21
N ASP A 64 -11.32 -6.83 13.20
CA ASP A 64 -10.75 -6.47 14.51
C ASP A 64 -9.29 -6.00 14.35
N ARG A 65 -8.52 -6.64 13.45
CA ARG A 65 -7.15 -6.22 13.14
C ARG A 65 -7.08 -4.82 12.53
N LEU A 66 -7.92 -4.53 11.53
CA LEU A 66 -7.87 -3.24 10.81
C LEU A 66 -8.49 -2.09 11.62
N SER A 67 -9.54 -2.37 12.40
CA SER A 67 -10.24 -1.36 13.21
C SER A 67 -9.49 -0.95 14.48
N ALA A 68 -8.58 -1.80 14.98
CA ALA A 68 -7.76 -1.49 16.16
C ALA A 68 -6.68 -0.43 15.90
N VAL A 69 -6.36 -0.15 14.63
CA VAL A 69 -5.14 0.59 14.27
C VAL A 69 -5.29 2.10 14.40
N SER A 70 -6.42 2.70 14.02
CA SER A 70 -6.60 4.16 14.07
C SER A 70 -8.06 4.59 13.93
N ARG A 71 -8.43 5.70 14.58
CA ARG A 71 -9.76 6.31 14.41
C ARG A 71 -9.82 7.14 13.11
N PRO A 72 -11.01 7.30 12.48
CA PRO A 72 -11.16 8.09 11.25
C PRO A 72 -10.63 9.53 11.34
N ASP A 73 -10.84 10.21 12.47
CA ASP A 73 -10.35 11.59 12.66
C ASP A 73 -8.82 11.68 12.70
N GLU A 74 -8.14 10.68 13.30
CA GLU A 74 -6.68 10.59 13.32
C GLU A 74 -6.11 10.33 11.92
N LEU A 75 -6.85 9.54 11.14
CA LEU A 75 -6.51 9.18 9.78
C LEU A 75 -6.64 10.38 8.83
N ALA A 76 -7.70 11.16 8.98
CA ALA A 76 -7.88 12.42 8.26
C ALA A 76 -6.74 13.41 8.53
N GLU A 77 -6.26 13.49 9.77
CA GLU A 77 -5.14 14.37 10.10
C GLU A 77 -3.80 13.83 9.56
N ARG A 78 -3.59 12.51 9.55
CA ARG A 78 -2.42 11.90 8.89
C ARG A 78 -2.39 12.20 7.40
N LEU A 79 -3.52 12.10 6.71
CA LEU A 79 -3.65 12.45 5.29
C LEU A 79 -3.22 13.90 5.02
N ARG A 80 -3.74 14.86 5.79
CA ARG A 80 -3.37 16.28 5.65
C ARG A 80 -1.88 16.52 5.88
N ARG A 81 -1.24 15.79 6.80
CA ARG A 81 0.21 15.90 7.03
C ARG A 81 1.01 15.41 5.83
N ILE A 82 0.66 14.25 5.30
CA ILE A 82 1.32 13.66 4.13
C ILE A 82 1.25 14.60 2.92
N GLU A 83 0.08 15.20 2.67
CA GLU A 83 -0.11 16.18 1.60
C GLU A 83 0.82 17.40 1.76
N ARG A 84 1.04 17.87 2.98
CA ARG A 84 1.94 19.00 3.28
C ARG A 84 3.42 18.64 3.12
N ASP A 85 3.78 17.39 3.37
CA ASP A 85 5.18 16.90 3.35
C ASP A 85 5.68 16.58 1.94
N GLY A 86 4.88 16.86 0.90
CA GLY A 86 5.24 16.60 -0.50
C GLY A 86 5.39 15.10 -0.81
N ILE A 87 4.71 14.25 -0.03
CA ILE A 87 4.68 12.81 -0.25
C ILE A 87 3.61 12.51 -1.29
N GLY A 88 4.03 11.93 -2.42
CA GLY A 88 3.13 11.43 -3.44
C GLY A 88 2.58 10.06 -3.09
N VAL A 89 1.54 9.66 -3.81
CA VAL A 89 0.98 8.31 -3.73
C VAL A 89 0.74 7.79 -5.13
N LEU A 90 1.04 6.53 -5.37
CA LEU A 90 0.57 5.80 -6.53
C LEU A 90 -0.40 4.71 -6.07
N VAL A 91 -1.45 4.48 -6.87
CA VAL A 91 -2.36 3.34 -6.71
C VAL A 91 -2.30 2.46 -7.97
N PRO A 92 -2.66 1.16 -7.87
CA PRO A 92 -2.73 0.31 -9.05
C PRO A 92 -3.56 0.95 -10.16
N GLY A 93 -3.00 1.01 -11.37
CA GLY A 93 -3.62 1.66 -12.53
C GLY A 93 -3.11 3.07 -12.82
N ASP A 94 -2.39 3.70 -11.89
CA ASP A 94 -1.70 4.97 -12.16
C ASP A 94 -0.62 4.79 -13.25
N ARG A 95 -0.40 5.85 -14.03
CA ARG A 95 0.58 5.84 -15.16
C ARG A 95 1.98 5.39 -14.74
N HIS A 96 2.43 5.78 -13.55
CA HIS A 96 3.76 5.48 -13.04
C HIS A 96 3.80 4.24 -12.13
N TRP A 97 2.71 3.46 -12.07
CA TRP A 97 2.66 2.23 -11.29
C TRP A 97 3.62 1.17 -11.88
N PRO A 98 4.60 0.64 -11.11
CA PRO A 98 5.56 -0.34 -11.58
C PRO A 98 4.88 -1.68 -11.88
N SER A 99 4.88 -2.14 -13.14
CA SER A 99 4.22 -3.40 -13.53
C SER A 99 4.77 -4.63 -12.80
N ALA A 100 6.05 -4.60 -12.41
CA ALA A 100 6.73 -5.69 -11.72
C ALA A 100 6.07 -6.08 -10.38
N VAL A 101 5.47 -5.12 -9.66
CA VAL A 101 4.83 -5.42 -8.36
C VAL A 101 3.59 -6.31 -8.52
N GLY A 102 3.03 -6.38 -9.73
CA GLY A 102 1.95 -7.32 -10.05
C GLY A 102 2.37 -8.79 -9.87
N GLY A 103 3.68 -9.09 -9.95
CA GLY A 103 4.22 -10.43 -9.66
C GLY A 103 4.00 -10.92 -8.22
N LEU A 104 3.61 -10.02 -7.30
CA LEU A 104 3.28 -10.35 -5.91
C LEU A 104 1.83 -10.83 -5.74
N GLY A 105 0.96 -10.69 -6.75
CA GLY A 105 -0.45 -11.12 -6.66
C GLY A 105 -1.22 -10.45 -5.53
N ASP A 106 -1.94 -11.23 -4.70
CA ASP A 106 -2.70 -10.74 -3.53
C ASP A 106 -1.83 -10.00 -2.50
N ARG A 107 -0.51 -10.15 -2.59
CA ARG A 107 0.50 -9.54 -1.72
C ARG A 107 1.09 -8.25 -2.29
N ALA A 108 0.63 -7.81 -3.46
CA ALA A 108 1.05 -6.54 -4.05
C ALA A 108 0.70 -5.36 -3.11
N PRO A 109 1.53 -4.31 -3.06
CA PRO A 109 1.23 -3.12 -2.26
C PRO A 109 -0.14 -2.52 -2.62
N PHE A 110 -0.91 -2.10 -1.61
CA PHE A 110 -2.20 -1.44 -1.81
C PHE A 110 -2.04 -0.08 -2.48
N VAL A 111 -0.97 0.61 -2.09
CA VAL A 111 -0.47 1.88 -2.63
C VAL A 111 1.06 1.89 -2.56
N LEU A 112 1.70 2.78 -3.32
CA LEU A 112 3.11 3.12 -3.14
C LEU A 112 3.22 4.58 -2.69
N TRP A 113 3.78 4.81 -1.51
CA TRP A 113 4.13 6.13 -1.02
C TRP A 113 5.43 6.58 -1.68
N THR A 114 5.42 7.73 -2.36
CA THR A 114 6.56 8.19 -3.17
C THR A 114 7.07 9.54 -2.67
N ARG A 115 8.35 9.79 -2.88
CA ARG A 115 8.98 11.10 -2.69
C ARG A 115 9.98 11.31 -3.82
N GLY A 116 9.86 12.41 -4.55
CA GLY A 116 10.65 12.68 -5.74
C GLY A 116 9.94 12.25 -7.03
N ALA A 117 10.71 11.98 -8.08
CA ALA A 117 10.17 11.67 -9.41
C ALA A 117 9.66 10.21 -9.47
N ASP A 118 8.34 10.05 -9.44
CA ASP A 118 7.66 8.74 -9.53
C ASP A 118 7.82 8.07 -10.91
N SER A 119 8.07 8.84 -11.98
CA SER A 119 8.28 8.34 -13.35
C SER A 119 9.40 7.29 -13.49
N PHE A 120 10.36 7.25 -12.56
CA PHE A 120 11.41 6.23 -12.54
C PHE A 120 10.87 4.82 -12.22
N LEU A 121 9.73 4.72 -11.50
CA LEU A 121 9.15 3.45 -11.09
C LEU A 121 8.52 2.68 -12.25
N SER A 122 7.99 3.36 -13.25
CA SER A 122 7.39 2.75 -14.45
C SER A 122 8.37 2.43 -15.57
N ARG A 123 9.68 2.52 -15.32
CA ARG A 123 10.69 2.18 -16.34
C ARG A 123 10.64 0.68 -16.68
N PRO A 124 11.04 0.28 -17.90
CA PRO A 124 11.17 -1.12 -18.25
C PRO A 124 12.02 -1.89 -17.24
N LEU A 125 11.63 -3.12 -16.91
CA LEU A 125 12.40 -3.97 -15.98
C LEU A 125 13.84 -4.21 -16.45
N SER A 126 14.08 -4.19 -17.76
CA SER A 126 15.43 -4.27 -18.36
C SER A 126 16.35 -3.13 -17.93
N ASP A 127 15.77 -2.00 -17.51
CA ASP A 127 16.50 -0.77 -17.18
C ASP A 127 16.71 -0.65 -15.66
N LEU A 128 16.25 -1.63 -14.90
CA LEU A 128 16.27 -1.63 -13.44
C LEU A 128 17.22 -2.73 -12.94
N VAL A 129 18.16 -2.34 -12.08
CA VAL A 129 19.05 -3.25 -11.37
C VAL A 129 18.92 -3.00 -9.88
N THR A 130 18.97 -4.06 -9.08
CA THR A 130 19.04 -3.96 -7.61
C THR A 130 20.42 -4.39 -7.15
N ILE A 131 21.10 -3.51 -6.42
CA ILE A 131 22.37 -3.80 -5.74
C ILE A 131 22.08 -3.93 -4.25
N THR A 132 22.38 -5.08 -3.66
CA THR A 132 22.18 -5.37 -2.22
C THR A 132 23.40 -6.10 -1.65
N GLY A 133 23.59 -6.07 -0.34
CA GLY A 133 24.77 -6.65 0.30
C GLY A 133 24.73 -6.65 1.83
N SER A 134 25.87 -6.95 2.43
CA SER A 134 26.04 -6.95 3.89
C SER A 134 25.92 -5.55 4.48
N ARG A 135 25.22 -5.41 5.61
CA ARG A 135 25.18 -4.15 6.39
C ARG A 135 26.54 -3.83 7.04
N ALA A 136 27.37 -4.84 7.27
CA ALA A 136 28.74 -4.72 7.74
C ALA A 136 29.68 -5.16 6.61
N ALA A 137 29.65 -4.43 5.49
CA ALA A 137 30.51 -4.68 4.35
C ALA A 137 31.98 -4.36 4.70
N THR A 138 32.92 -5.06 4.07
CA THR A 138 34.33 -4.65 4.10
C THR A 138 34.54 -3.48 3.16
N SER A 139 35.63 -2.71 3.33
CA SER A 139 35.96 -1.62 2.41
C SER A 139 36.12 -2.08 0.96
N TYR A 140 36.57 -3.33 0.74
CA TYR A 140 36.60 -3.91 -0.60
C TYR A 140 35.19 -4.11 -1.17
N GLY A 141 34.24 -4.59 -0.37
CA GLY A 141 32.85 -4.73 -0.79
C GLY A 141 32.18 -3.40 -1.11
N GLU A 142 32.44 -2.35 -0.32
CA GLU A 142 31.98 -0.99 -0.58
C GLU A 142 32.54 -0.44 -1.90
N HIS A 143 33.83 -0.66 -2.16
CA HIS A 143 34.48 -0.24 -3.40
C HIS A 143 33.84 -0.89 -4.63
N VAL A 144 33.74 -2.22 -4.65
CA VAL A 144 33.15 -2.96 -5.78
C VAL A 144 31.69 -2.56 -6.02
N ALA A 145 30.89 -2.36 -4.97
CA ALA A 145 29.49 -1.94 -5.11
C ALA A 145 29.37 -0.52 -5.70
N THR A 146 30.30 0.39 -5.38
CA THR A 146 30.35 1.74 -5.95
C THR A 146 30.70 1.70 -7.44
N ASP A 147 31.67 0.87 -7.81
CA ASP A 147 32.07 0.69 -9.21
C ASP A 147 30.92 0.13 -10.06
N PHE A 148 30.06 -0.73 -9.49
CA PHE A 148 28.86 -1.22 -10.18
C PHE A 148 27.72 -0.20 -10.30
N ALA A 149 27.69 0.82 -9.45
CA ALA A 149 26.57 1.78 -9.38
C ALA A 149 26.78 3.04 -10.25
N THR A 150 27.93 3.14 -10.94
CA THR A 150 28.34 4.29 -11.77
C THR A 150 28.27 3.94 -13.25
#